data_AF-A0A6C0I0Y8-F1
#
_entry.id   AF-A0A6C0I0Y8-F1
#
_cell.length_a   1.000
_cell.length_b   1.000
_cell.length_c   1.000
_cell.angle_alpha   90.00
_cell.angle_beta   90.00
_cell.angle_gamma   90.00
#
_symmetry.space_group_name_H-M   'P 1'
#
loop_
_entity.id
_entity.type
_entity.pdbx_description
1 polymer ?
#
loop_
_entity_poly.entity_id
_entity_poly.type
_entity_poly.pdbx_seq_one_letter_code
_entity_poly.pdbx_strand_id
1 'polypeptide(L)'
;MRLLPALLQYVKLTSAKMKIDESHALGHSLNVLHYAHDIYTNSINKYPLLKGTESIIYTSCILHDMCDKKYINVTDGVRNINEFLQYRMTPTEIGTVEKIITSMSYSHVKTHGFPELGKYQIAYHVTREADLLSAYDINRAIIYEMYTGLTVEASIQDSYNLFENRILKYRSDNLFYTDYSKKKSEELHNEALKKIEAWKKIKQCFDNNYIYD
;
A
#
# COMPACT_ATOMS: atom_id res chain seq x y z
N MET A 1 10.67 1.97 24.40
CA MET A 1 9.45 1.44 23.74
C MET A 1 9.85 0.81 22.42
N ARG A 2 9.39 -0.40 22.08
CA ARG A 2 9.76 -1.05 20.80
C ARG A 2 9.06 -0.32 19.63
N LEU A 3 9.79 -0.05 18.54
CA LEU A 3 9.31 0.79 17.43
C LEU A 3 8.10 0.19 16.70
N LEU A 4 8.16 -1.06 16.23
CA LEU A 4 7.08 -1.68 15.44
C LEU A 4 5.74 -1.76 16.19
N PRO A 5 5.66 -2.24 17.46
CA PRO A 5 4.41 -2.21 18.21
C PRO A 5 3.83 -0.80 18.38
N ALA A 6 4.70 0.21 18.53
CA ALA A 6 4.27 1.60 18.61
C ALA A 6 3.61 2.09 17.32
N LEU A 7 4.21 1.73 16.17
CA LEU A 7 3.71 2.10 14.84
C LEU A 7 2.34 1.46 14.57
N LEU A 8 2.20 0.17 14.84
CA LEU A 8 0.93 -0.54 14.65
C LEU A 8 -0.17 -0.01 15.59
N GLN A 9 0.18 0.32 16.83
CA GLN A 9 -0.75 0.96 17.75
C GLN A 9 -1.16 2.35 17.26
N TYR A 10 -0.24 3.13 16.69
CA TYR A 10 -0.55 4.41 16.06
C TYR A 10 -1.55 4.23 14.91
N VAL A 11 -1.29 3.31 13.98
CA VAL A 11 -2.22 3.03 12.86
C VAL A 11 -3.60 2.66 13.37
N LYS A 12 -3.69 1.79 14.38
CA LYS A 12 -4.98 1.40 14.97
C LYS A 12 -5.74 2.60 15.53
N LEU A 13 -5.08 3.46 16.31
CA LEU A 13 -5.71 4.63 16.92
C LEU A 13 -6.09 5.69 15.88
N THR A 14 -5.21 5.94 14.91
CA THR A 14 -5.44 6.91 13.83
C THR A 14 -6.57 6.45 12.92
N SER A 15 -6.60 5.17 12.55
CA SER A 15 -7.69 4.59 11.74
C SER A 15 -9.05 4.77 12.43
N ALA A 16 -9.12 4.50 13.73
CA ALA A 16 -10.35 4.71 14.50
C ALA A 16 -10.74 6.19 14.58
N LYS A 17 -9.77 7.09 14.82
CA LYS A 17 -10.00 8.54 14.92
C LYS A 17 -10.49 9.15 13.60
N MET A 18 -9.90 8.72 12.49
CA MET A 18 -10.16 9.26 11.14
C MET A 18 -11.24 8.49 10.38
N LYS A 19 -11.75 7.40 10.94
CA LYS A 19 -12.67 6.48 10.27
C LYS A 19 -12.08 5.93 8.95
N ILE A 20 -10.79 5.60 8.97
CA ILE A 20 -10.15 4.89 7.85
C ILE A 20 -10.79 3.50 7.77
N ASP A 21 -11.30 3.16 6.59
CA ASP A 21 -11.97 1.90 6.36
C ASP A 21 -10.99 0.72 6.28
N GLU A 22 -11.53 -0.49 6.30
CA GLU A 22 -10.78 -1.74 6.34
C GLU A 22 -9.80 -1.92 5.17
N SER A 23 -10.02 -1.23 4.04
CA SER A 23 -9.14 -1.32 2.87
C SER A 23 -7.80 -0.60 3.03
N HIS A 24 -7.68 0.37 3.95
CA HIS A 24 -6.44 1.15 4.21
C HIS A 24 -6.04 1.12 5.70
N ALA A 25 -6.78 0.42 6.55
CA ALA A 25 -6.49 0.31 7.98
C ALA A 25 -5.36 -0.70 8.28
N LEU A 26 -5.26 -1.11 9.55
CA LEU A 26 -4.17 -1.95 10.10
C LEU A 26 -3.84 -3.20 9.27
N GLY A 27 -4.84 -3.88 8.70
CA GLY A 27 -4.62 -5.08 7.89
C GLY A 27 -3.76 -4.82 6.66
N HIS A 28 -4.00 -3.70 5.97
CA HIS A 28 -3.19 -3.28 4.83
C HIS A 28 -1.75 -2.95 5.24
N SER A 29 -1.57 -2.16 6.32
CA SER A 29 -0.23 -1.86 6.85
C SER A 29 0.58 -3.14 7.17
N LEU A 30 -0.07 -4.19 7.67
CA LEU A 30 0.58 -5.48 7.94
C LEU A 30 0.98 -6.22 6.66
N ASN A 31 0.11 -6.21 5.64
CA ASN A 31 0.41 -6.82 4.33
C ASN A 31 1.60 -6.12 3.65
N VAL A 32 1.62 -4.77 3.66
CA VAL A 32 2.75 -4.00 3.11
C VAL A 32 4.02 -4.27 3.91
N LEU A 33 3.95 -4.31 5.24
CA LEU A 33 5.10 -4.64 6.08
C LEU A 33 5.67 -6.04 5.75
N HIS A 34 4.81 -7.03 5.54
CA HIS A 34 5.22 -8.39 5.19
C HIS A 34 5.97 -8.39 3.84
N TYR A 35 5.40 -7.80 2.80
CA TYR A 35 6.08 -7.71 1.50
C TYR A 35 7.39 -6.92 1.59
N ALA A 36 7.43 -5.84 2.36
CA ALA A 36 8.65 -5.07 2.55
C ALA A 36 9.75 -5.89 3.23
N HIS A 37 9.39 -6.72 4.21
CA HIS A 37 10.31 -7.64 4.85
C HIS A 37 10.87 -8.68 3.87
N ASP A 38 10.01 -9.29 3.06
CA ASP A 38 10.44 -10.27 2.06
C ASP A 38 11.35 -9.64 1.00
N ILE A 39 10.98 -8.45 0.48
CA ILE A 39 11.81 -7.73 -0.48
C ILE A 39 13.15 -7.39 0.15
N TYR A 40 13.16 -6.85 1.37
CA TYR A 40 14.36 -6.46 2.09
C TYR A 40 15.34 -7.64 2.24
N THR A 41 14.85 -8.76 2.80
CA THR A 41 15.67 -9.94 3.08
C THR A 41 16.25 -10.55 1.80
N ASN A 42 15.49 -10.56 0.70
CA ASN A 42 15.97 -11.05 -0.59
C ASN A 42 16.89 -10.05 -1.33
N SER A 43 16.88 -8.77 -0.93
CA SER A 43 17.61 -7.70 -1.63
C SER A 43 18.89 -7.25 -0.92
N ILE A 44 19.03 -7.51 0.39
CA ILE A 44 20.11 -6.97 1.24
C ILE A 44 21.52 -7.34 0.78
N ASN A 45 21.71 -8.53 0.21
CA ASN A 45 23.02 -8.97 -0.29
C ASN A 45 23.40 -8.29 -1.61
N LYS A 46 22.40 -7.99 -2.45
CA LYS A 46 22.58 -7.30 -3.74
C LYS A 46 22.73 -5.79 -3.58
N TYR A 47 22.07 -5.21 -2.58
CA TYR A 47 22.12 -3.78 -2.30
C TYR A 47 22.60 -3.53 -0.87
N PRO A 48 23.92 -3.47 -0.63
CA PRO A 48 24.48 -3.25 0.71
C PRO A 48 23.99 -1.96 1.40
N LEU A 49 23.59 -0.95 0.62
CA LEU A 49 23.00 0.30 1.13
C LEU A 49 21.66 0.11 1.85
N LEU A 50 20.99 -1.05 1.70
CA LEU A 50 19.81 -1.40 2.49
C LEU A 50 20.16 -1.64 3.97
N LYS A 51 21.39 -2.03 4.29
CA LYS A 51 21.80 -2.28 5.68
C LYS A 51 21.64 -1.00 6.49
N GLY A 52 20.91 -1.10 7.60
CA GLY A 52 20.61 0.04 8.47
C GLY A 52 19.45 0.94 8.00
N THR A 53 18.70 0.55 6.96
CA THR A 53 17.49 1.30 6.51
C THR A 53 16.17 0.64 6.90
N GLU A 54 16.20 -0.48 7.64
CA GLU A 54 15.03 -1.27 8.04
C GLU A 54 14.00 -0.44 8.82
N SER A 55 14.47 0.40 9.76
CA SER A 55 13.62 1.31 10.53
C SER A 55 12.83 2.24 9.62
N ILE A 56 13.48 2.84 8.61
CA ILE A 56 12.88 3.74 7.63
C ILE A 56 11.86 2.98 6.77
N ILE A 57 12.24 1.81 6.24
CA ILE A 57 11.38 1.00 5.36
C ILE A 57 10.10 0.59 6.10
N TYR A 58 10.25 -0.04 7.27
CA TYR A 58 9.09 -0.54 8.02
C TYR A 58 8.21 0.60 8.55
N THR A 59 8.81 1.71 8.98
CA THR A 59 8.03 2.89 9.38
C THR A 59 7.24 3.46 8.22
N SER A 60 7.87 3.61 7.05
CA SER A 60 7.20 4.12 5.85
C SER A 60 6.07 3.18 5.42
N CYS A 61 6.31 1.86 5.40
CA CYS A 61 5.32 0.86 5.04
C CYS A 61 4.10 0.89 5.97
N ILE A 62 4.32 0.98 7.29
CA ILE A 62 3.22 0.95 8.26
C ILE A 62 2.41 2.25 8.21
N LEU A 63 3.07 3.40 8.02
CA LEU A 63 2.43 4.72 8.19
C LEU A 63 1.96 5.40 6.89
N HIS A 64 2.32 4.91 5.70
CA HIS A 64 2.10 5.65 4.44
C HIS A 64 0.64 6.12 4.23
N ASP A 65 -0.34 5.29 4.57
CA ASP A 65 -1.75 5.63 4.40
C ASP A 65 -2.33 6.53 5.51
N MET A 66 -1.58 6.75 6.60
CA MET A 66 -2.03 7.63 7.69
C MET A 66 -1.96 9.13 7.32
N CYS A 67 -1.41 9.44 6.15
CA CYS A 67 -1.44 10.77 5.54
C CYS A 67 -2.09 10.78 4.15
N ASP A 68 -2.88 9.76 3.78
CA ASP A 68 -3.57 9.75 2.48
C ASP A 68 -4.63 10.86 2.42
N LYS A 69 -4.60 11.60 1.32
CA LYS A 69 -5.55 12.67 0.98
C LYS A 69 -7.01 12.24 0.98
N LYS A 70 -7.30 10.94 0.87
CA LYS A 70 -8.64 10.36 1.00
C LYS A 70 -9.26 10.59 2.38
N TYR A 71 -8.44 10.66 3.44
CA TYR A 71 -8.91 10.69 4.84
C TYR A 71 -8.48 11.96 5.59
N ILE A 72 -7.36 12.58 5.22
CA ILE A 72 -6.85 13.79 5.89
C ILE A 72 -6.12 14.70 4.91
N ASN A 73 -6.04 15.99 5.24
CA ASN A 73 -5.04 16.87 4.64
C ASN A 73 -3.62 16.29 4.83
N VAL A 74 -2.88 16.09 3.72
CA VAL A 74 -1.56 15.44 3.73
C VAL A 74 -0.59 16.14 4.68
N THR A 75 -0.57 17.48 4.73
CA THR A 75 0.31 18.27 5.60
C THR A 75 0.02 18.00 7.07
N ASP A 76 -1.26 17.96 7.46
CA ASP A 76 -1.65 17.65 8.84
C ASP A 76 -1.32 16.20 9.20
N GLY A 77 -1.54 15.25 8.29
CA GLY A 77 -1.19 13.84 8.47
C GLY A 77 0.32 13.65 8.69
N VAL A 78 1.14 14.25 7.84
CA VAL A 78 2.60 14.25 7.95
C VAL A 78 3.06 14.89 9.26
N ARG A 79 2.49 16.04 9.66
CA ARG A 79 2.81 16.67 10.95
C ARG A 79 2.55 15.73 12.11
N ASN A 80 1.38 15.08 12.14
CA ASN A 80 1.02 14.13 13.20
C ASN A 80 1.97 12.92 13.25
N ILE A 81 2.41 12.43 12.09
CA ILE A 81 3.40 11.35 12.00
C ILE A 81 4.75 11.82 12.55
N ASN A 82 5.22 13.00 12.14
CA ASN A 82 6.51 13.55 12.59
C ASN A 82 6.54 13.77 14.10
N GLU A 83 5.47 14.35 14.67
CA GLU A 83 5.32 14.52 16.13
C GLU A 83 5.34 13.18 16.87
N PHE A 84 4.74 12.14 16.29
CA PHE A 84 4.80 10.79 16.84
C PHE A 84 6.21 10.18 16.75
N LEU A 85 6.95 10.41 15.67
CA LEU A 85 8.27 9.80 15.44
C LEU A 85 9.42 10.53 16.14
N GLN A 86 9.27 11.79 16.54
CA GLN A 86 10.35 12.66 17.04
C GLN A 86 11.20 12.06 18.20
N TYR A 87 10.62 11.19 19.02
CA TYR A 87 11.30 10.54 20.15
C TYR A 87 11.68 9.07 19.87
N ARG A 88 11.54 8.62 18.62
CA ARG A 88 11.66 7.21 18.21
C ARG A 88 12.64 7.01 17.07
N MET A 89 12.90 8.04 16.28
CA MET A 89 13.79 8.02 15.12
C MET A 89 14.59 9.32 15.07
N THR A 90 15.73 9.30 14.39
CA THR A 90 16.55 10.50 14.19
C THR A 90 15.88 11.48 13.22
N PRO A 91 16.19 12.79 13.29
CA PRO A 91 15.63 13.77 12.34
C PRO A 91 15.88 13.42 10.86
N THR A 92 17.03 12.80 10.55
CA THR A 92 17.35 12.35 9.18
C THR A 92 16.45 11.21 8.74
N GLU A 93 16.21 10.22 9.62
CA GLU A 93 15.30 9.12 9.31
C GLU A 93 13.86 9.60 9.15
N ILE A 94 13.39 10.49 10.03
CA ILE A 94 12.03 11.08 9.96
C ILE A 94 11.85 11.82 8.63
N GLY A 95 12.79 12.71 8.28
CA GLY A 95 12.73 13.42 7.00
C GLY A 95 12.81 12.49 5.79
N THR A 96 13.43 11.32 5.92
CA THR A 96 13.42 10.30 4.86
C THR A 96 12.08 9.58 4.77
N VAL A 97 11.50 9.17 5.89
CA VAL A 97 10.16 8.57 5.97
C VAL A 97 9.12 9.52 5.37
N GLU A 98 9.13 10.78 5.76
CA GLU A 98 8.23 11.82 5.22
C GLU A 98 8.31 11.90 3.69
N LYS A 99 9.53 11.97 3.14
CA LYS A 99 9.73 12.00 1.69
C LYS A 99 9.20 10.74 1.02
N ILE A 100 9.43 9.56 1.59
CA ILE A 100 8.94 8.29 1.02
C ILE A 100 7.41 8.30 0.99
N ILE A 101 6.75 8.50 2.13
CA ILE A 101 5.29 8.36 2.24
C ILE A 101 4.53 9.41 1.40
N THR A 102 5.10 10.60 1.20
CA THR A 102 4.47 11.67 0.39
C THR A 102 4.67 11.51 -1.12
N SER A 103 5.63 10.67 -1.55
CA SER A 103 6.00 10.53 -2.98
C SER A 103 5.87 9.11 -3.54
N MET A 104 5.51 8.12 -2.73
CA MET A 104 5.44 6.71 -3.16
C MET A 104 4.17 6.32 -3.92
N SER A 105 3.09 7.10 -3.81
CA SER A 105 1.82 6.75 -4.45
C SER A 105 1.94 6.68 -5.98
N TYR A 106 1.20 5.74 -6.59
CA TYR A 106 1.20 5.56 -8.05
C TYR A 106 0.91 6.87 -8.79
N SER A 107 -0.13 7.61 -8.38
CA SER A 107 -0.51 8.87 -9.05
C SER A 107 0.59 9.92 -8.95
N HIS A 108 1.28 10.01 -7.80
CA HIS A 108 2.41 10.93 -7.67
C HIS A 108 3.53 10.58 -8.64
N VAL A 109 3.92 9.30 -8.71
CA VAL A 109 5.00 8.83 -9.59
C VAL A 109 4.66 8.97 -11.07
N LYS A 110 3.40 8.73 -11.47
CA LYS A 110 2.99 8.94 -12.87
C LYS A 110 3.09 10.40 -13.29
N THR A 111 2.88 11.35 -12.37
CA THR A 111 2.92 12.78 -12.67
C THR A 111 4.33 13.38 -12.54
N HIS A 112 5.11 12.96 -11.54
CA HIS A 112 6.38 13.62 -11.18
C HIS A 112 7.62 12.74 -11.37
N GLY A 113 7.44 11.45 -11.72
CA GLY A 113 8.52 10.48 -11.71
C GLY A 113 8.87 10.00 -10.30
N PHE A 114 9.98 9.27 -10.18
CA PHE A 114 10.49 8.86 -8.88
C PHE A 114 11.23 10.01 -8.19
N PRO A 115 11.15 10.12 -6.85
CA PRO A 115 11.97 11.07 -6.11
C PRO A 115 13.43 10.64 -6.14
N GLU A 116 14.32 11.62 -6.00
CA GLU A 116 15.75 11.42 -5.79
C GLU A 116 16.07 11.39 -4.29
N LEU A 117 16.37 10.20 -3.76
CA LEU A 117 16.63 9.97 -2.32
C LEU A 117 18.06 9.49 -2.03
N GLY A 118 18.94 9.51 -3.04
CA GLY A 118 20.36 9.18 -2.90
C GLY A 118 20.56 7.79 -2.29
N LYS A 119 21.28 7.71 -1.15
CA LYS A 119 21.54 6.43 -0.48
C LYS A 119 20.27 5.69 -0.02
N TYR A 120 19.13 6.38 0.08
CA TYR A 120 17.85 5.80 0.48
C TYR A 120 16.96 5.40 -0.71
N GLN A 121 17.44 5.53 -1.96
CA GLN A 121 16.66 5.21 -3.15
C GLN A 121 16.12 3.78 -3.13
N ILE A 122 16.95 2.82 -2.72
CA ILE A 122 16.53 1.43 -2.66
C ILE A 122 15.49 1.20 -1.55
N ALA A 123 15.60 1.88 -0.40
CA ALA A 123 14.59 1.81 0.66
C ALA A 123 13.23 2.36 0.20
N TYR A 124 13.24 3.40 -0.63
CA TYR A 124 12.04 3.88 -1.31
C TYR A 124 11.45 2.82 -2.23
N HIS A 125 12.26 2.21 -3.11
CA HIS A 125 11.76 1.15 -4.00
C HIS A 125 11.21 -0.05 -3.22
N VAL A 126 11.86 -0.50 -2.14
CA VAL A 126 11.33 -1.56 -1.27
C VAL A 126 9.95 -1.21 -0.73
N THR A 127 9.81 -0.01 -0.14
CA THR A 127 8.53 0.45 0.45
C THR A 127 7.45 0.52 -0.63
N ARG A 128 7.78 1.14 -1.76
CA ARG A 128 6.85 1.40 -2.85
C ARG A 128 6.40 0.12 -3.56
N GLU A 129 7.30 -0.83 -3.76
CA GLU A 129 6.98 -2.12 -4.35
C GLU A 129 6.14 -2.98 -3.41
N ALA A 130 6.41 -2.93 -2.10
CA ALA A 130 5.60 -3.64 -1.12
C ALA A 130 4.12 -3.20 -1.15
N ASP A 131 3.89 -1.88 -1.26
CA ASP A 131 2.54 -1.34 -1.44
C ASP A 131 1.91 -1.81 -2.77
N LEU A 132 2.65 -1.76 -3.88
CA LEU A 132 2.16 -2.27 -5.17
C LEU A 132 1.80 -3.75 -5.15
N LEU A 133 2.62 -4.59 -4.49
CA LEU A 133 2.35 -6.02 -4.36
C LEU A 133 1.06 -6.24 -3.56
N SER A 134 0.85 -5.47 -2.48
CA SER A 134 -0.38 -5.55 -1.70
C SER A 134 -1.63 -5.18 -2.50
N ALA A 135 -1.49 -4.27 -3.49
CA ALA A 135 -2.60 -3.77 -4.28
C ALA A 135 -3.21 -4.80 -5.26
N TYR A 136 -2.62 -5.98 -5.44
CA TYR A 136 -3.23 -7.07 -6.21
C TYR A 136 -4.45 -7.71 -5.54
N ASP A 137 -4.80 -7.33 -4.31
CA ASP A 137 -6.01 -7.83 -3.63
C ASP A 137 -7.28 -7.10 -4.08
N ILE A 138 -8.05 -7.73 -4.98
CA ILE A 138 -9.30 -7.16 -5.49
C ILE A 138 -10.35 -6.94 -4.40
N ASN A 139 -10.38 -7.79 -3.37
CA ASN A 139 -11.36 -7.65 -2.29
C ASN A 139 -11.19 -6.30 -1.58
N ARG A 140 -9.93 -5.86 -1.43
CA ARG A 140 -9.60 -4.56 -0.85
C ARG A 140 -10.14 -3.40 -1.68
N ALA A 141 -10.08 -3.50 -3.01
CA ALA A 141 -10.66 -2.50 -3.90
C ALA A 141 -12.20 -2.48 -3.78
N ILE A 142 -12.84 -3.65 -3.76
CA ILE A 142 -14.30 -3.76 -3.62
C ILE A 142 -14.77 -3.14 -2.31
N ILE A 143 -14.10 -3.47 -1.20
CA ILE A 143 -14.39 -2.90 0.13
C ILE A 143 -14.26 -1.38 0.08
N TYR A 144 -13.18 -0.84 -0.48
CA TYR A 144 -13.00 0.61 -0.59
C TYR A 144 -14.19 1.27 -1.30
N GLU A 145 -14.56 0.76 -2.48
CA GLU A 145 -15.67 1.31 -3.26
C GLU A 145 -17.01 1.22 -2.50
N MET A 146 -17.26 0.13 -1.76
CA MET A 146 -18.45 0.01 -0.92
C MET A 146 -18.48 1.09 0.19
N TYR A 147 -17.33 1.39 0.80
CA TYR A 147 -17.21 2.45 1.81
C TYR A 147 -17.38 3.86 1.24
N THR A 148 -17.22 4.06 -0.07
CA THR A 148 -17.58 5.33 -0.73
C THR A 148 -19.08 5.50 -0.98
N GLY A 149 -19.89 4.48 -0.67
CA GLY A 149 -21.35 4.50 -0.77
C GLY A 149 -21.91 3.88 -2.05
N LEU A 150 -21.09 3.18 -2.84
CA LEU A 150 -21.56 2.44 -4.01
C LEU A 150 -22.29 1.14 -3.60
N THR A 151 -23.18 0.65 -4.47
CA THR A 151 -23.77 -0.69 -4.30
C THR A 151 -22.70 -1.76 -4.53
N VAL A 152 -22.92 -2.97 -4.03
CA VAL A 152 -21.97 -4.08 -4.18
C VAL A 152 -21.65 -4.33 -5.66
N GLU A 153 -22.65 -4.30 -6.54
CA GLU A 153 -22.48 -4.52 -7.98
C GLU A 153 -21.65 -3.41 -8.64
N ALA A 154 -21.90 -2.16 -8.26
CA ALA A 154 -21.13 -1.02 -8.74
C ALA A 154 -19.69 -1.07 -8.21
N SER A 155 -19.48 -1.40 -6.93
CA SER A 155 -18.17 -1.57 -6.32
C SER A 155 -17.34 -2.67 -6.98
N ILE A 156 -17.98 -3.80 -7.31
CA ILE A 156 -17.36 -4.88 -8.08
C ILE A 156 -16.93 -4.36 -9.46
N GLN A 157 -17.82 -3.67 -10.18
CA GLN A 157 -17.54 -3.17 -11.52
C GLN A 157 -16.41 -2.12 -11.53
N ASP A 158 -16.43 -1.17 -10.59
CA ASP A 158 -15.40 -0.14 -10.49
C ASP A 158 -14.05 -0.70 -10.04
N SER A 159 -14.06 -1.74 -9.19
CA SER A 159 -12.85 -2.50 -8.87
C SER A 159 -12.25 -3.16 -10.10
N TYR A 160 -13.05 -3.71 -11.02
CA TYR A 160 -12.51 -4.23 -12.29
C TYR A 160 -11.89 -3.13 -13.13
N ASN A 161 -12.57 -1.99 -13.25
CA ASN A 161 -12.06 -0.84 -14.00
C ASN A 161 -10.72 -0.37 -13.42
N LEU A 162 -10.57 -0.34 -12.09
CA LEU A 162 -9.31 -0.03 -11.41
C LEU A 162 -8.23 -1.07 -11.74
N PHE A 163 -8.57 -2.36 -11.69
CA PHE A 163 -7.62 -3.43 -11.95
C PHE A 163 -7.11 -3.41 -13.40
N GLU A 164 -8.01 -3.33 -14.37
CA GLU A 164 -7.68 -3.28 -15.79
C GLU A 164 -6.88 -2.03 -16.13
N ASN A 165 -7.26 -0.87 -15.59
CA ASN A 165 -6.62 0.39 -15.97
C ASN A 165 -5.30 0.65 -15.26
N ARG A 166 -5.06 0.03 -14.11
CA ARG A 166 -3.91 0.36 -13.25
C ARG A 166 -3.18 -0.87 -12.72
N ILE A 167 -3.83 -1.71 -11.92
CA ILE A 167 -3.12 -2.74 -11.12
C ILE A 167 -2.50 -3.82 -12.02
N LEU A 168 -3.26 -4.31 -13.00
CA LEU A 168 -2.77 -5.31 -13.95
C LEU A 168 -1.69 -4.75 -14.90
N LYS A 169 -1.57 -3.41 -15.01
CA LYS A 169 -0.53 -2.75 -15.80
C LYS A 169 0.78 -2.52 -15.06
N TYR A 170 0.86 -2.77 -13.74
CA TYR A 170 2.08 -2.49 -12.97
C TYR A 170 3.35 -3.16 -13.54
N ARG A 171 3.21 -4.37 -14.09
CA ARG A 171 4.31 -5.09 -14.74
C ARG A 171 4.70 -4.46 -16.08
N SER A 172 3.72 -4.17 -16.95
CA SER A 172 3.99 -3.54 -18.27
C SER A 172 4.50 -2.10 -18.13
N ASP A 173 4.11 -1.40 -17.07
CA ASP A 173 4.58 -0.06 -16.71
C ASP A 173 5.97 -0.09 -16.04
N ASN A 174 6.60 -1.27 -15.90
CA ASN A 174 7.93 -1.47 -15.32
C ASN A 174 8.09 -0.88 -13.91
N LEU A 175 7.05 -1.00 -13.06
CA LEU A 175 7.05 -0.39 -11.72
C LEU A 175 7.78 -1.20 -10.65
N PHE A 176 8.26 -2.41 -10.99
CA PHE A 176 9.02 -3.28 -10.08
C PHE A 176 10.51 -3.25 -10.45
N TYR A 177 11.34 -2.78 -9.52
CA TYR A 177 12.79 -2.70 -9.61
C TYR A 177 13.46 -3.99 -9.09
N THR A 178 13.06 -4.47 -7.92
CA THR A 178 13.71 -5.65 -7.28
C THR A 178 13.34 -6.97 -7.95
N ASP A 179 14.27 -7.94 -7.92
CA ASP A 179 14.04 -9.26 -8.53
C ASP A 179 12.93 -10.03 -7.80
N TYR A 180 12.86 -9.89 -6.46
CA TYR A 180 11.78 -10.48 -5.66
C TYR A 180 10.41 -9.96 -6.11
N SER A 181 10.22 -8.64 -6.20
CA SER A 181 8.94 -8.07 -6.59
C SER A 181 8.56 -8.38 -8.03
N LYS A 182 9.53 -8.46 -8.95
CA LYS A 182 9.29 -8.93 -10.32
C LYS A 182 8.75 -10.35 -10.33
N LYS A 183 9.33 -11.28 -9.56
CA LYS A 183 8.79 -12.65 -9.48
C LYS A 183 7.43 -12.67 -8.78
N LYS A 184 7.34 -12.06 -7.61
CA LYS A 184 6.13 -12.12 -6.77
C LYS A 184 4.92 -11.47 -7.43
N SER A 185 5.12 -10.37 -8.16
CA SER A 185 4.03 -9.73 -8.90
C SER A 185 3.44 -10.60 -10.00
N GLU A 186 4.18 -11.56 -10.54
CA GLU A 186 3.64 -12.51 -11.53
C GLU A 186 2.66 -13.48 -10.90
N GLU A 187 3.04 -14.04 -9.75
CA GLU A 187 2.20 -14.92 -8.95
C GLU A 187 0.90 -14.20 -8.56
N LEU A 188 1.03 -13.00 -7.98
CA LEU A 188 -0.11 -12.20 -7.53
C LEU A 188 -0.99 -11.71 -8.67
N HIS A 189 -0.41 -11.40 -9.84
CA HIS A 189 -1.18 -11.03 -11.03
C HIS A 189 -2.09 -12.18 -11.48
N ASN A 190 -1.56 -13.41 -11.55
CA ASN A 190 -2.33 -14.59 -11.93
C ASN A 190 -3.40 -14.94 -10.88
N GLU A 191 -3.10 -14.76 -9.59
CA GLU A 191 -4.09 -14.92 -8.52
C GLU A 191 -5.20 -13.87 -8.60
N ALA A 192 -4.85 -12.61 -8.87
CA ALA A 192 -5.82 -11.52 -9.04
C ALA A 192 -6.77 -11.81 -10.21
N LEU A 193 -6.26 -12.26 -11.36
CA LEU A 193 -7.08 -12.66 -12.50
C LEU A 193 -8.10 -13.75 -12.13
N LYS A 194 -7.66 -14.79 -11.41
CA LYS A 194 -8.57 -15.85 -10.94
C LYS A 194 -9.66 -15.31 -10.01
N LYS A 195 -9.30 -14.40 -9.09
CA LYS A 195 -10.26 -13.76 -8.18
C LYS A 195 -11.24 -12.84 -8.92
N ILE A 196 -10.77 -12.06 -9.90
CA ILE A 196 -11.61 -11.24 -10.77
C ILE A 196 -12.66 -12.11 -11.46
N GLU A 197 -12.25 -13.23 -12.07
CA GLU A 197 -13.19 -14.14 -12.75
C GLU A 197 -14.19 -14.79 -11.78
N ALA A 198 -13.77 -15.08 -10.55
CA ALA A 198 -14.70 -15.55 -9.52
C ALA A 198 -15.74 -14.47 -9.17
N TRP A 199 -15.32 -13.22 -8.96
CA TRP A 199 -16.24 -12.12 -8.68
C TRP A 199 -17.17 -11.81 -9.86
N LYS A 200 -16.73 -12.02 -11.12
CA LYS A 200 -17.60 -11.81 -12.29
C LYS A 200 -18.77 -12.78 -12.28
N LYS A 201 -18.54 -14.02 -11.84
CA LYS A 201 -19.60 -15.03 -11.65
C LYS A 201 -20.50 -14.68 -10.47
N ILE A 202 -19.92 -14.26 -9.34
CA ILE A 202 -20.69 -13.82 -8.16
C ILE A 202 -21.59 -12.63 -8.54
N LYS A 203 -21.10 -11.69 -9.34
CA LYS A 203 -21.88 -10.53 -9.80
C LYS A 203 -23.19 -10.96 -10.50
N GLN A 204 -23.14 -12.01 -11.32
CA GLN A 204 -24.32 -12.54 -12.02
C GLN A 204 -25.39 -13.08 -11.05
N CYS A 205 -25.00 -13.50 -9.84
CA CYS A 205 -25.95 -13.92 -8.82
C CYS A 205 -26.73 -12.76 -8.20
N PHE A 206 -26.21 -11.53 -8.24
CA PHE A 206 -26.96 -10.34 -7.83
C PHE A 206 -27.95 -9.88 -8.90
N ASP A 207 -27.58 -10.04 -10.18
CA ASP A 207 -28.42 -9.66 -11.32
C ASP A 207 -29.62 -10.64 -11.49
N ASN A 208 -29.41 -11.92 -11.13
CA ASN A 208 -30.47 -12.92 -11.09
C ASN A 208 -31.16 -12.86 -9.72
N ASN A 209 -32.28 -12.13 -9.61
CA ASN A 209 -33.13 -12.11 -8.43
C ASN A 209 -33.33 -13.54 -7.88
N TYR A 210 -32.59 -13.91 -6.84
CA TYR A 210 -33.00 -14.98 -5.95
C TYR A 210 -34.23 -14.47 -5.21
N ILE A 211 -35.38 -14.62 -5.86
CA ILE A 211 -36.68 -14.58 -5.19
C ILE A 211 -36.62 -15.76 -4.21
N TYR A 212 -36.35 -15.45 -2.95
CA TYR A 212 -36.73 -16.36 -1.89
C TYR A 212 -38.26 -16.34 -1.86
N ASP A 213 -38.87 -17.35 -2.48
CA ASP A 213 -40.26 -17.75 -2.19
C ASP A 213 -40.39 -18.16 -0.72
#